data_AF-A0A833T1W1-F1
#
_entry.id   AF-A0A833T1W1-F1
#
_cell.length_a   1.000
_cell.length_b   1.000
_cell.length_c   1.000
_cell.angle_alpha   90.00
_cell.angle_beta   90.00
_cell.angle_gamma   90.00
#
_symmetry.space_group_name_H-M   'P 1'
#
loop_
_entity.id
_entity.type
_entity.pdbx_description
1 polymer ?
#
loop_
_entity_poly.entity_id
_entity_poly.type
_entity_poly.pdbx_seq_one_letter_code
_entity_poly.pdbx_strand_id
1 'polypeptide(L)'
;MDPELLKRDGPIKTYLLEDEVRLEEFTKLVKYFVEISEEDGSAKCSCGLFEIRGILCRHILAVLKCNGIKSVPAKYILDRWRKDIKRRYTLIQSSYDGENQRVDEESYILIRLTWFLFSGAEQYRT
;
A
#
# COMPACT_ATOMS: atom_id res chain seq x y z
N MET A 1 18.38 -6.12 -10.44
CA MET A 1 17.01 -5.96 -10.97
C MET A 1 17.04 -4.85 -12.01
N ASP A 2 17.47 -5.17 -13.23
CA ASP A 2 17.42 -4.25 -14.36
C ASP A 2 16.39 -4.83 -15.35
N PRO A 3 15.25 -4.18 -15.57
CA PRO A 3 14.21 -4.70 -16.46
C PRO A 3 14.65 -4.65 -17.92
N GLU A 4 14.59 -5.79 -18.59
CA GLU A 4 14.84 -5.91 -20.02
C GLU A 4 13.51 -5.99 -20.79
N LEU A 5 13.32 -5.14 -21.80
CA LEU A 5 12.12 -5.18 -22.64
C LEU A 5 12.21 -6.36 -23.61
N LEU A 6 11.34 -7.37 -23.44
CA LEU A 6 11.30 -8.55 -24.31
C LEU A 6 10.51 -8.33 -25.60
N LYS A 7 9.31 -7.73 -25.47
CA LYS A 7 8.39 -7.56 -26.60
C LYS A 7 7.45 -6.38 -26.43
N ARG A 8 6.91 -5.90 -27.56
CA ARG A 8 5.82 -4.94 -27.64
C ARG A 8 4.73 -5.48 -28.56
N ASP A 9 3.57 -5.77 -27.98
CA ASP A 9 2.37 -6.23 -28.69
C ASP A 9 1.31 -5.12 -28.60
N GLY A 10 1.36 -4.17 -29.55
CA GLY A 10 0.49 -3.00 -29.54
C GLY A 10 0.74 -2.12 -28.29
N PRO A 11 -0.29 -1.85 -27.46
CA PRO A 11 -0.13 -1.05 -26.24
C PRO A 11 0.54 -1.82 -25.09
N ILE A 12 0.77 -3.14 -25.24
CA ILE A 12 1.33 -3.99 -24.19
C ILE A 12 2.85 -4.12 -24.36
N LYS A 13 3.59 -3.79 -23.31
CA LYS A 13 5.04 -4.00 -23.19
C LYS A 13 5.30 -5.11 -22.17
N THR A 14 6.07 -6.12 -22.54
CA THR A 14 6.47 -7.20 -21.63
C THR A 14 7.95 -7.09 -21.30
N TYR A 15 8.26 -7.11 -20.00
CA TYR A 15 9.61 -7.02 -19.44
C TYR A 15 9.99 -8.33 -18.76
N LEU A 16 11.27 -8.70 -18.89
CA LEU A 16 11.92 -9.75 -18.12
C LEU A 16 12.75 -9.10 -17.01
N LEU A 17 12.62 -9.62 -15.80
CA LEU A 17 13.42 -9.20 -14.66
C LEU A 17 14.05 -10.42 -14.00
N GLU A 18 15.33 -10.31 -13.68
CA GLU A 18 16.02 -11.24 -12.80
C GLU A 18 16.12 -10.65 -11.39
N ASP A 19 15.85 -11.50 -10.41
CA ASP A 19 15.67 -11.10 -9.02
C ASP A 19 16.12 -12.19 -8.04
N GLU A 20 16.87 -11.77 -7.04
CA GLU A 20 17.36 -12.66 -5.99
C GLU A 20 16.29 -12.85 -4.91
N VAL A 21 15.79 -14.07 -4.81
CA VAL A 21 14.87 -14.49 -3.75
C VAL A 21 15.68 -15.17 -2.65
N ARG A 22 15.66 -14.57 -1.46
CA ARG A 22 16.28 -15.15 -0.26
C ARG A 22 15.37 -16.25 0.29
N LEU A 23 15.92 -17.45 0.37
CA LEU A 23 15.38 -18.59 1.10
C LEU A 23 16.24 -18.80 2.35
N GLU A 24 15.77 -19.62 3.29
CA GLU A 24 16.43 -19.78 4.61
C GLU A 24 17.89 -20.25 4.49
N GLU A 25 18.20 -21.04 3.46
CA GLU A 25 19.50 -21.69 3.28
C GLU A 25 20.26 -21.26 2.02
N PHE A 26 19.63 -20.53 1.09
CA PHE A 26 20.29 -20.00 -0.10
C PHE A 26 19.56 -18.81 -0.73
N THR A 27 20.26 -18.11 -1.62
CA THR A 27 19.68 -17.11 -2.51
C THR A 27 19.50 -17.71 -3.90
N LYS A 28 18.29 -17.60 -4.47
CA LYS A 28 17.98 -18.08 -5.82
C LYS A 28 17.72 -16.90 -6.75
N LEU A 29 18.36 -16.90 -7.91
CA LEU A 29 18.00 -15.98 -8.99
C LEU A 29 16.75 -16.51 -9.72
N VAL A 30 15.69 -15.71 -9.75
CA VAL A 30 14.40 -16.07 -10.33
C VAL A 30 14.03 -15.05 -11.41
N LYS A 31 13.44 -15.55 -12.50
CA LYS A 31 12.93 -14.75 -13.61
C LYS A 31 11.46 -14.40 -13.41
N TYR A 32 11.14 -13.13 -13.58
CA TYR A 32 9.78 -12.61 -13.51
C TYR A 32 9.42 -11.89 -14.81
N PHE A 33 8.16 -12.05 -15.22
CA PHE A 33 7.61 -11.37 -16.38
C PHE A 33 6.64 -10.30 -15.90
N VAL A 34 6.82 -9.08 -16.40
CA VAL A 34 5.94 -7.95 -16.10
C VAL A 34 5.36 -7.43 -17.39
N GLU A 35 4.04 -7.40 -17.48
CA GLU A 35 3.31 -6.80 -18.60
C GLU A 35 2.76 -5.46 -18.15
N ILE A 36 3.05 -4.40 -18.91
CA ILE A 36 2.43 -3.09 -18.74
C ILE A 36 1.67 -2.74 -20.00
N SER A 37 0.41 -2.34 -19.85
CA SER A 37 -0.39 -1.75 -20.92
C SER A 37 -0.38 -0.24 -20.77
N GLU A 38 0.05 0.45 -21.82
CA GLU A 38 0.11 1.92 -21.86
C GLU A 38 -1.26 2.56 -22.05
N GLU A 39 -2.24 1.81 -22.54
CA GLU A 39 -3.59 2.30 -22.81
C GLU A 39 -4.40 2.47 -21.52
N ASP A 40 -4.46 1.43 -20.70
CA ASP A 40 -5.24 1.42 -19.46
C ASP A 40 -4.36 1.62 -18.22
N GLY A 41 -3.03 1.66 -18.38
CA GLY A 41 -2.07 1.72 -17.30
C GLY A 41 -2.05 0.46 -16.44
N SER A 42 -2.46 -0.71 -16.96
CA SER A 42 -2.38 -1.96 -16.20
C SER A 42 -0.95 -2.45 -16.16
N ALA A 43 -0.58 -3.03 -15.03
CA ALA A 43 0.61 -3.79 -14.78
C ALA A 43 0.23 -5.14 -14.18
N LYS A 44 0.78 -6.22 -14.73
CA LYS A 44 0.67 -7.59 -14.21
C LYS A 44 2.06 -8.16 -14.05
N CYS A 45 2.28 -8.95 -13.00
CA CYS A 45 3.55 -9.64 -12.79
C CYS A 45 3.30 -11.12 -12.55
N SER A 46 4.16 -11.98 -13.08
CA SER A 46 4.12 -13.43 -12.85
C SER A 46 4.22 -13.84 -11.38
N CYS A 47 4.66 -12.94 -10.48
CA CYS A 47 4.64 -13.20 -9.03
C CYS A 47 3.22 -13.15 -8.40
N GLY A 48 2.23 -12.56 -9.08
CA GLY A 48 0.84 -12.52 -8.62
C GLY A 48 0.56 -11.71 -7.33
N LEU A 49 1.51 -10.89 -6.85
CA LEU A 49 1.38 -10.26 -5.52
C LEU A 49 0.16 -9.32 -5.44
N PHE A 50 -0.19 -8.65 -6.53
CA PHE A 50 -1.34 -7.77 -6.55
C PHE A 50 -2.66 -8.55 -6.55
N GLU A 51 -2.73 -9.63 -7.30
CA GLU A 51 -3.89 -10.52 -7.37
C GLU A 51 -4.13 -11.24 -6.04
N ILE A 52 -3.07 -11.64 -5.34
CA ILE A 52 -3.16 -12.40 -4.08
C ILE A 52 -3.34 -11.46 -2.87
N ARG A 53 -2.66 -10.31 -2.84
CA ARG A 53 -2.60 -9.45 -1.65
C ARG A 53 -3.08 -8.02 -1.87
N GLY A 54 -3.36 -7.63 -3.10
CA GLY A 54 -3.69 -6.24 -3.44
C GLY A 54 -2.50 -5.29 -3.26
N ILE A 55 -1.27 -5.79 -3.38
CA ILE A 55 -0.03 -5.01 -3.18
C ILE A 55 0.83 -5.11 -4.46
N LEU A 56 1.28 -3.96 -4.97
CA LEU A 56 2.25 -3.93 -6.06
C LEU A 56 3.58 -4.53 -5.62
N CYS A 57 4.08 -5.49 -6.39
CA CYS A 57 5.40 -6.08 -6.12
C CYS A 57 6.53 -5.14 -6.56
N ARG A 58 7.72 -5.42 -6.00
CA ARG A 58 8.95 -4.73 -6.41
C ARG A 58 9.24 -4.83 -7.91
N HIS A 59 8.81 -5.90 -8.58
CA HIS A 59 8.98 -6.06 -10.03
C HIS A 59 8.19 -5.03 -10.81
N ILE A 60 6.89 -4.86 -10.52
CA ILE A 60 6.06 -3.85 -11.19
C ILE A 60 6.61 -2.46 -10.93
N LEU A 61 6.98 -2.17 -9.68
CA LEU A 61 7.55 -0.87 -9.30
C LEU A 61 8.85 -0.57 -10.06
N ALA A 62 9.72 -1.57 -10.26
CA ALA A 62 10.95 -1.42 -11.04
C ALA A 62 10.63 -1.07 -12.50
N VAL A 63 9.68 -1.77 -13.14
CA VAL A 63 9.29 -1.49 -14.52
C VAL A 63 8.63 -0.11 -14.67
N LEU A 64 7.76 0.29 -13.73
CA LEU A 64 7.18 1.63 -13.71
C LEU A 64 8.27 2.70 -13.66
N LYS A 65 9.27 2.52 -12.80
CA LYS A 65 10.44 3.41 -12.70
C LYS A 65 11.21 3.48 -14.01
N CYS A 66 11.47 2.34 -14.66
CA CYS A 66 12.17 2.28 -15.95
C CYS A 66 11.40 2.98 -17.07
N ASN A 67 10.08 2.96 -17.04
CA ASN A 67 9.22 3.70 -17.97
C ASN A 67 9.05 5.19 -17.62
N GLY A 68 9.71 5.69 -16.56
CA GLY A 68 9.59 7.07 -16.11
C GLY A 68 8.21 7.41 -15.53
N ILE A 69 7.40 6.41 -15.18
CA ILE A 69 6.09 6.61 -14.56
C ILE A 69 6.30 7.00 -13.09
N LYS A 70 6.02 8.26 -12.77
CA LYS A 70 6.28 8.85 -11.45
C LYS A 70 5.18 8.57 -10.43
N SER A 71 3.97 8.23 -10.88
CA SER A 71 2.80 8.01 -10.05
C SER A 71 2.17 6.66 -10.33
N VAL A 72 1.84 5.92 -9.27
CA VAL A 72 1.10 4.67 -9.39
C VAL A 72 -0.33 4.96 -9.87
N PRO A 73 -0.85 4.26 -10.89
CA PRO A 73 -2.22 4.43 -11.34
C PRO A 73 -3.23 4.17 -10.21
N ALA A 74 -4.29 4.98 -10.14
CA ALA A 74 -5.26 4.96 -9.04
C ALA A 74 -5.89 3.57 -8.79
N LYS A 75 -6.05 2.76 -9.84
CA LYS A 75 -6.58 1.39 -9.74
C LYS A 75 -5.76 0.44 -8.85
N TYR A 76 -4.50 0.75 -8.59
CA TYR A 76 -3.63 -0.02 -7.69
C TYR A 76 -3.64 0.51 -6.25
N ILE A 77 -4.29 1.65 -6.00
CA ILE A 77 -4.39 2.28 -4.68
C ILE A 77 -5.72 1.84 -4.05
N LEU A 78 -5.73 0.65 -3.45
CA LEU A 78 -6.91 0.12 -2.77
C LEU A 78 -7.21 0.91 -1.50
N ASP A 79 -8.49 1.06 -1.17
CA ASP A 79 -8.93 1.81 0.02
C ASP A 79 -8.23 1.33 1.29
N ARG A 80 -8.03 0.02 1.47
CA ARG A 80 -7.31 -0.56 2.61
C ARG A 80 -5.95 0.11 2.89
N TRP A 81 -5.25 0.56 1.85
CA TRP A 81 -3.92 1.16 1.93
C TRP A 81 -3.95 2.70 1.99
N ARG A 82 -5.10 3.32 1.73
CA ARG A 82 -5.28 4.77 1.77
C ARG A 82 -5.29 5.30 3.19
N LYS A 83 -4.42 6.29 3.46
CA LYS A 83 -4.31 6.99 4.75
C LYS A 83 -5.37 8.06 4.95
N ASP A 84 -5.87 8.63 3.86
CA ASP A 84 -6.89 9.68 3.84
C ASP A 84 -8.29 9.15 4.19
N ILE A 85 -8.47 7.83 4.23
CA ILE A 85 -9.68 7.19 4.72
C ILE A 85 -9.60 7.03 6.24
N LYS A 86 -10.42 7.81 6.96
CA LYS A 86 -10.55 7.72 8.42
C LYS A 86 -11.04 6.33 8.83
N ARG A 87 -10.29 5.65 9.70
CA ARG A 87 -10.67 4.38 10.33
C ARG A 87 -10.50 4.47 11.83
N ARG A 88 -11.18 3.62 12.59
CA ARG A 88 -11.09 3.63 14.07
C ARG A 88 -9.66 3.60 14.60
N TYR A 89 -8.76 2.85 13.95
CA TYR A 89 -7.35 2.77 14.36
C TYR A 89 -6.50 3.98 13.94
N THR A 90 -6.90 4.75 12.93
CA THR A 90 -6.18 5.99 12.53
C THR A 90 -6.49 7.16 13.48
N LEU A 91 -7.39 6.96 14.45
CA LEU A 91 -7.65 7.89 15.55
C LEU A 91 -6.65 7.72 16.71
N ILE A 92 -5.91 6.61 16.72
CA ILE A 92 -4.87 6.34 17.71
C ILE A 92 -3.62 7.05 17.21
N GLN A 93 -3.18 8.08 17.93
CA GLN A 93 -1.95 8.79 17.59
C GLN A 93 -0.75 7.86 17.70
N SER A 94 0.03 7.77 16.63
CA SER A 94 1.33 7.11 16.63
C SER A 94 2.44 8.15 16.59
N SER A 95 3.64 7.78 17.08
CA SER A 95 4.82 8.65 17.00
C SER A 95 5.28 8.97 15.57
N TYR A 96 4.69 8.33 14.56
CA TYR A 96 4.99 8.50 13.14
C TYR A 96 4.03 9.47 12.44
N ASP A 97 2.97 9.92 13.11
CA ASP A 97 2.01 10.87 12.56
C ASP A 97 2.58 12.29 12.70
N GLY A 98 3.38 12.72 11.72
CA GLY A 98 3.92 14.09 11.67
C GLY A 98 2.82 15.16 11.68
N GLU A 99 3.15 16.33 12.25
CA GLU A 99 2.30 17.48 12.63
C GLU A 99 1.44 18.13 11.51
N ASN A 100 0.60 17.37 10.79
CA ASN A 100 -0.28 17.96 9.78
C ASN A 100 -1.72 17.41 9.80
N GLN A 101 -2.22 17.04 10.98
CA GLN A 101 -3.65 16.88 11.20
C GLN A 101 -4.22 18.15 11.83
N ARG A 102 -5.00 18.91 11.06
CA ARG A 102 -6.06 19.74 11.65
C ARG A 102 -6.98 18.77 12.38
N VAL A 103 -6.98 18.86 13.70
CA VAL A 103 -7.79 18.04 14.59
C VAL A 103 -9.23 18.52 14.44
N ASP A 104 -10.02 17.84 13.61
CA ASP A 104 -11.45 18.13 13.52
C ASP A 104 -12.20 17.45 14.69
N GLU A 105 -13.21 18.15 15.22
CA GLU A 105 -13.89 18.06 16.52
C GLU A 105 -14.45 16.67 17.00
N GLU A 106 -14.24 15.56 16.29
CA GLU A 106 -14.78 14.25 16.71
C GLU A 106 -13.91 13.52 17.74
N SER A 107 -12.68 13.96 17.98
CA SER A 107 -11.85 13.53 19.11
C SER A 107 -12.55 13.72 20.47
N TYR A 108 -13.60 14.55 20.52
CA TYR A 108 -14.47 14.78 21.68
C TYR A 108 -15.33 13.56 22.09
N ILE A 109 -15.65 12.60 21.22
CA ILE A 109 -16.61 11.52 21.55
C ILE A 109 -15.99 10.42 22.44
N LEU A 110 -14.71 10.08 22.26
CA LEU A 110 -14.05 9.07 23.10
C LEU A 110 -13.54 9.64 24.44
N ILE A 111 -13.21 10.93 24.46
CA ILE A 111 -13.08 11.70 25.71
C ILE A 111 -14.44 11.77 26.46
N ARG A 112 -15.57 11.71 25.72
CA ARG A 112 -16.93 11.62 26.29
C ARG A 112 -17.23 10.28 26.99
N LEU A 113 -16.71 9.16 26.50
CA LEU A 113 -16.88 7.85 27.18
C LEU A 113 -16.05 7.77 28.47
N THR A 114 -14.92 8.48 28.55
CA THR A 114 -14.16 8.61 29.80
C THR A 114 -14.92 9.45 30.84
N TRP A 115 -15.62 10.53 30.45
CA TRP A 115 -16.53 11.27 31.35
C TRP A 115 -17.72 10.43 31.87
N PHE A 116 -18.29 9.54 31.05
CA PHE A 116 -19.36 8.63 31.50
C PHE A 116 -18.89 7.65 32.59
N LEU A 117 -17.61 7.24 32.56
CA LEU A 117 -17.01 6.38 33.59
C LEU A 117 -16.63 7.16 34.85
N PHE A 118 -16.26 8.44 34.74
CA PHE A 118 -15.94 9.29 35.89
C PHE A 118 -17.18 9.85 36.60
N SER A 119 -18.25 10.24 35.90
CA SER A 119 -19.52 10.64 36.53
C SER A 119 -20.31 9.47 37.14
N GLY A 120 -20.02 8.22 36.74
CA GLY A 120 -20.60 7.01 37.35
C GLY A 120 -19.99 6.64 38.71
N ALA A 121 -18.90 7.28 39.13
CA ALA A 121 -18.19 6.97 40.39
C ALA A 121 -18.63 7.83 41.59
N GLU A 122 -19.47 8.85 41.39
CA GLU A 122 -19.85 9.83 42.43
C GLU A 122 -21.17 9.50 43.18
N GLN A 123 -21.89 8.43 42.81
CA GLN A 123 -23.24 8.12 43.36
C GLN A 123 -23.33 6.92 44.33
N TYR A 124 -22.22 6.33 44.80
CA TYR A 124 -22.28 5.25 45.81
C TYR A 124 -21.30 5.41 46.99
N ARG A 125 -20.87 6.63 47.30
CA ARG A 125 -20.23 6.93 48.59
C ARG A 125 -21.23 7.63 49.53
N THR A 126 -22.02 6.83 50.23
CA THR A 126 -22.37 6.94 51.67
C THR A 126 -22.97 5.63 52.13
#